data_AF-A0A7C2C301-F1
#
_entry.id   AF-A0A7C2C301-F1
#
_cell.length_a   1.000
_cell.length_b   1.000
_cell.length_c   1.000
_cell.angle_alpha   90.00
_cell.angle_beta   90.00
_cell.angle_gamma   90.00
#
_symmetry.space_group_name_H-M   'P 1'
#
loop_
_entity.id
_entity.type
_entity.pdbx_description
1 polymer ?
#
loop_
_entity_poly.entity_id
_entity_poly.type
_entity_poly.pdbx_seq_one_letter_code
_entity_poly.pdbx_strand_id
1 'polypeptide(L)'
;MNFIHVLSLVLSIILIFFRNQDKKIWLIVFLIFFLFSLFFSSLESYLQYKIWEYHPLSKFLLPPYQPISYFLSYAYYHFYKEVIWRFLGAFFVFLIIYFLNKIFKEGVFYYDEYYIIPILTSFIDFPLNFFLLVSGLLIIFLWHLIRTIIKKEGGLSEKISLRNYWVFLCIFFIIINIATKNRLYFLENFKP
;
A
#
# COMPACT_ATOMS: atom_id res chain seq x y z
N MET A 1 -16.92 -2.29 3.48
CA MET A 1 -15.78 -1.50 2.93
C MET A 1 -14.81 -1.29 4.08
N ASN A 2 -13.58 -1.80 3.98
CA ASN A 2 -12.62 -1.77 5.08
C ASN A 2 -12.25 -0.31 5.38
N PHE A 3 -12.36 0.13 6.64
CA PHE A 3 -12.05 1.50 7.08
C PHE A 3 -10.67 1.97 6.58
N ILE A 4 -9.71 1.03 6.58
CA ILE A 4 -8.35 1.22 6.09
C ILE A 4 -8.30 1.68 4.62
N HIS A 5 -9.16 1.17 3.72
CA HIS A 5 -9.17 1.61 2.32
C HIS A 5 -9.72 3.01 2.15
N VAL A 6 -10.74 3.38 2.95
CA VAL A 6 -11.27 4.75 2.98
C VAL A 6 -10.18 5.70 3.46
N LEU A 7 -9.47 5.33 4.53
CA LEU A 7 -8.35 6.10 5.04
C LEU A 7 -7.24 6.26 3.98
N SER A 8 -6.83 5.18 3.32
CA SER A 8 -5.88 5.23 2.20
C SER A 8 -6.32 6.22 1.12
N LEU A 9 -7.60 6.15 0.70
CA LEU A 9 -8.16 7.03 -0.32
C LEU A 9 -8.13 8.49 0.12
N VAL A 10 -8.64 8.79 1.32
CA VAL A 10 -8.68 10.15 1.87
C VAL A 10 -7.28 10.75 1.98
N LEU A 11 -6.32 9.99 2.54
CA LEU A 11 -4.93 10.45 2.65
C LEU A 11 -4.29 10.66 1.28
N SER A 12 -4.54 9.77 0.31
CA SER A 12 -4.02 9.93 -1.05
C SER A 12 -4.57 11.19 -1.76
N ILE A 13 -5.85 11.52 -1.54
CA ILE A 13 -6.46 12.75 -2.07
C ILE A 13 -5.86 13.99 -1.39
N ILE A 14 -5.67 13.96 -0.07
CA ILE A 14 -5.01 15.03 0.67
C ILE A 14 -3.61 15.29 0.10
N LEU A 15 -2.84 14.23 -0.18
CA LEU A 15 -1.48 14.35 -0.74
C LEU A 15 -1.42 15.02 -2.11
N ILE A 16 -2.51 15.07 -2.89
CA ILE A 16 -2.58 15.87 -4.13
C ILE A 16 -2.36 17.36 -3.81
N PHE A 17 -2.95 17.87 -2.73
CA PHE A 17 -2.87 19.27 -2.34
C PHE A 17 -1.54 19.61 -1.65
N PHE A 18 -0.94 18.64 -0.95
CA PHE A 18 0.37 18.80 -0.31
C PHE A 18 1.55 18.43 -1.23
N ARG A 19 1.32 18.41 -2.56
CA ARG A 19 2.32 17.95 -3.54
C ARG A 19 3.60 18.77 -3.62
N ASN A 20 3.65 20.00 -3.13
CA ASN A 20 4.85 20.85 -3.21
C ASN A 20 5.51 21.03 -1.85
N GLN A 21 5.00 20.34 -0.84
CA GLN A 21 5.40 20.52 0.53
C GLN A 21 6.57 19.62 0.91
N ASP A 22 7.17 19.94 2.06
CA ASP A 22 8.34 19.26 2.60
C ASP A 22 8.11 17.75 2.79
N LYS A 23 9.18 16.97 2.66
CA LYS A 23 9.22 15.51 2.86
C LYS A 23 8.66 15.09 4.22
N LYS A 24 8.77 15.98 5.21
CA LYS A 24 8.21 15.78 6.55
C LYS A 24 6.70 15.53 6.52
N ILE A 25 5.94 16.22 5.67
CA ILE A 25 4.49 16.02 5.57
C ILE A 25 4.17 14.60 5.06
N TRP A 26 4.91 14.14 4.06
CA TRP A 26 4.77 12.79 3.50
C TRP A 26 5.06 11.72 4.56
N LEU A 27 6.12 11.91 5.34
CA LEU A 27 6.46 11.01 6.44
C LEU A 27 5.41 11.03 7.54
N ILE A 28 4.90 12.20 7.93
CA ILE A 28 3.82 12.32 8.92
C ILE A 28 2.57 11.59 8.45
N VAL A 29 2.17 11.78 7.18
CA VAL A 29 1.02 11.10 6.58
C VAL A 29 1.22 9.58 6.58
N PHE A 30 2.41 9.10 6.25
CA PHE A 30 2.76 7.68 6.36
C PHE A 30 2.67 7.16 7.80
N LEU A 31 3.22 7.89 8.78
CA LEU A 31 3.20 7.50 10.20
C LEU A 31 1.78 7.47 10.75
N ILE A 32 0.95 8.47 10.43
CA ILE A 32 -0.47 8.49 10.78
C ILE A 32 -1.13 7.24 10.22
N PHE A 33 -0.96 6.97 8.93
CA PHE A 33 -1.56 5.81 8.29
C PHE A 33 -1.11 4.49 8.91
N PHE A 34 0.19 4.33 9.18
CA PHE A 34 0.76 3.16 9.83
C PHE A 34 0.17 2.93 11.22
N LEU A 35 0.17 3.96 12.07
CA LEU A 35 -0.36 3.89 13.42
C LEU A 35 -1.86 3.60 13.43
N PHE A 36 -2.64 4.26 12.57
CA PHE A 36 -4.07 4.00 12.44
C PHE A 36 -4.33 2.56 11.96
N SER A 37 -3.59 2.06 10.97
CA SER A 37 -3.75 0.69 10.48
C SER A 37 -3.50 -0.33 11.59
N LEU A 38 -2.44 -0.16 12.37
CA LEU A 38 -2.14 -1.03 13.51
C LEU A 38 -3.17 -0.91 14.63
N PHE A 39 -3.62 0.31 14.93
CA PHE A 39 -4.63 0.56 15.95
C PHE A 39 -5.94 -0.15 15.62
N PHE A 40 -6.44 0.01 14.38
CA PHE A 40 -7.68 -0.63 13.95
C PHE A 40 -7.58 -2.15 13.93
N SER A 41 -6.50 -2.74 13.40
CA SER A 41 -6.30 -4.20 13.47
C SER A 41 -6.25 -4.71 14.91
N SER A 42 -5.65 -3.95 15.82
CA SER A 42 -5.57 -4.33 17.24
C SER A 42 -6.92 -4.20 17.95
N LEU A 43 -7.69 -3.15 17.63
CA LEU A 43 -9.03 -2.95 18.14
C LEU A 43 -9.97 -4.08 17.67
N GLU A 44 -9.96 -4.42 16.39
CA GLU A 44 -10.74 -5.52 15.82
C GLU A 44 -10.36 -6.86 16.47
N SER A 45 -9.06 -7.13 16.60
CA SER A 45 -8.57 -8.31 17.31
C SER A 45 -9.06 -8.37 18.75
N TYR A 46 -8.99 -7.25 19.49
CA TYR A 46 -9.44 -7.20 20.88
C TYR A 46 -10.95 -7.43 21.00
N LEU A 47 -11.75 -6.77 20.15
CA LEU A 47 -13.20 -6.94 20.13
C LEU A 47 -13.57 -8.39 19.79
N GLN A 48 -12.87 -9.01 18.84
CA GLN A 48 -13.08 -10.42 18.50
C GLN A 48 -12.78 -11.35 19.68
N TYR A 49 -11.71 -11.09 20.42
CA TYR A 49 -11.39 -11.85 21.64
C TYR A 49 -12.55 -11.76 22.64
N LYS A 50 -13.07 -10.55 22.89
CA LYS A 50 -14.20 -10.34 23.80
C LYS A 50 -15.47 -11.03 23.34
N ILE A 51 -15.77 -11.01 22.04
CA ILE A 51 -16.92 -11.73 21.49
C ILE A 51 -16.78 -13.24 21.76
N TRP A 52 -15.59 -13.80 21.57
CA TRP A 52 -15.36 -15.22 21.84
C TRP A 52 -15.45 -15.55 23.32
N GLU A 53 -14.94 -14.69 24.20
CA GLU A 53 -14.99 -14.86 25.65
C GLU A 53 -16.43 -14.97 26.18
N TYR A 54 -17.34 -14.13 25.70
CA TYR A 54 -18.73 -14.10 26.18
C TYR A 54 -19.68 -15.06 25.48
N HIS A 55 -19.30 -15.61 24.33
CA HIS A 55 -20.22 -16.43 23.53
C HIS A 55 -20.17 -17.92 23.96
N PRO A 56 -21.34 -18.60 24.08
CA PRO A 56 -21.41 -19.94 24.66
C PRO A 56 -20.54 -21.02 24.00
N LEU A 57 -20.29 -20.89 22.70
CA LEU A 57 -19.53 -21.88 21.91
C LEU A 57 -18.09 -21.44 21.64
N SER A 58 -17.87 -20.18 21.27
CA SER A 58 -16.53 -19.71 20.87
C SER A 58 -15.61 -19.45 22.05
N LYS A 59 -16.11 -19.45 23.29
CA LYS A 59 -15.27 -19.42 24.50
C LYS A 59 -14.29 -20.60 24.57
N PHE A 60 -14.64 -21.73 23.96
CA PHE A 60 -13.78 -22.91 23.89
C PHE A 60 -12.63 -22.76 22.88
N LEU A 61 -12.61 -21.68 22.10
CA LEU A 61 -11.49 -21.32 21.22
C LEU A 61 -10.42 -20.46 21.94
N LEU A 62 -10.64 -20.14 23.21
CA LEU A 62 -9.75 -19.33 24.04
C LEU A 62 -9.15 -20.16 25.19
N PRO A 63 -8.07 -19.67 25.83
CA PRO A 63 -7.58 -20.26 27.08
C PRO A 63 -8.70 -20.30 28.15
N PRO A 64 -8.76 -21.37 28.99
CA PRO A 64 -7.80 -22.48 29.09
C PRO A 64 -8.02 -23.64 28.09
N TYR A 65 -9.05 -23.57 27.24
CA TYR A 65 -9.44 -24.70 26.36
C TYR A 65 -8.55 -24.84 25.13
N GLN A 66 -7.96 -23.74 24.65
CA GLN A 66 -6.98 -23.69 23.57
C GLN A 66 -5.78 -22.85 23.98
N PRO A 67 -4.58 -23.12 23.43
CA PRO A 67 -3.41 -22.28 23.70
C PRO A 67 -3.61 -20.88 23.10
N ILE A 68 -3.03 -19.85 23.73
CA ILE A 68 -3.12 -18.47 23.24
C ILE A 68 -2.60 -18.30 21.80
N SER A 69 -1.67 -19.17 21.37
CA SER A 69 -1.15 -19.21 20.00
C SER A 69 -2.23 -19.46 18.95
N TYR A 70 -3.31 -20.19 19.28
CA TYR A 70 -4.46 -20.38 18.41
C TYR A 70 -5.12 -19.02 18.09
N PHE A 71 -5.44 -18.26 19.14
CA PHE A 71 -6.04 -16.94 18.97
C PHE A 71 -5.10 -15.97 18.25
N LEU A 72 -3.80 -15.97 18.59
CA LEU A 72 -2.82 -15.11 17.92
C LEU A 72 -2.69 -15.43 16.42
N SER A 73 -2.75 -16.71 16.05
CA SER A 73 -2.77 -17.13 14.64
C SER A 73 -4.03 -16.65 13.95
N TYR A 74 -5.20 -16.84 14.57
CA TYR A 74 -6.46 -16.32 14.06
C TYR A 74 -6.38 -14.80 13.83
N ALA A 75 -5.92 -14.05 14.84
CA ALA A 75 -5.81 -12.61 14.78
C ALA A 75 -4.85 -12.16 13.66
N TYR A 76 -3.72 -12.86 13.50
CA TYR A 76 -2.80 -12.61 12.40
C TYR A 76 -3.50 -12.75 11.04
N TYR A 77 -4.12 -13.90 10.77
CA TYR A 77 -4.69 -14.16 9.45
C TYR A 77 -5.89 -13.27 9.09
N HIS A 78 -6.67 -12.84 10.09
CA HIS A 78 -7.88 -12.05 9.86
C HIS A 78 -7.66 -10.53 9.94
N PHE A 79 -6.79 -10.05 10.83
CA PHE A 79 -6.68 -8.61 11.11
C PHE A 79 -5.32 -8.01 10.73
N TYR A 80 -4.21 -8.74 10.93
CA TYR A 80 -2.87 -8.17 10.74
C TYR A 80 -2.21 -8.53 9.41
N LYS A 81 -2.59 -9.66 8.79
CA LYS A 81 -1.95 -10.16 7.57
C LYS A 81 -1.93 -9.08 6.49
N GLU A 82 -3.07 -8.50 6.17
CA GLU A 82 -3.19 -7.47 5.13
C GLU A 82 -2.29 -6.26 5.43
N VAL A 83 -2.29 -5.77 6.68
CA VAL A 83 -1.47 -4.65 7.13
C VAL A 83 0.02 -4.96 6.99
N ILE A 84 0.46 -6.13 7.46
CA ILE A 84 1.85 -6.57 7.39
C ILE A 84 2.32 -6.70 5.95
N TRP A 85 1.55 -7.40 5.10
CA TRP A 85 1.93 -7.62 3.70
C TRP A 85 1.95 -6.34 2.87
N ARG A 86 1.06 -5.39 3.18
CA ARG A 86 1.06 -4.04 2.60
C ARG A 86 2.36 -3.29 2.90
N PHE A 87 2.80 -3.25 4.16
CA PHE A 87 4.05 -2.58 4.53
C PHE A 87 5.29 -3.33 4.05
N LEU A 88 5.27 -4.67 4.04
CA LEU A 88 6.33 -5.46 3.42
C LEU A 88 6.47 -5.14 1.92
N GLY A 89 5.36 -5.04 1.19
CA GLY A 89 5.40 -4.66 -0.23
C GLY A 89 5.97 -3.26 -0.45
N ALA A 90 5.59 -2.28 0.39
CA ALA A 90 6.17 -0.94 0.35
C ALA A 90 7.69 -0.94 0.64
N PHE A 91 8.13 -1.75 1.61
CA PHE A 91 9.55 -1.92 1.91
C PHE A 91 10.31 -2.55 0.74
N PHE A 92 9.76 -3.58 0.09
CA PHE A 92 10.37 -4.16 -1.10
C PHE A 92 10.44 -3.16 -2.26
N VAL A 93 9.40 -2.37 -2.49
CA VAL A 93 9.42 -1.31 -3.51
C VAL A 93 10.50 -0.28 -3.21
N PHE A 94 10.66 0.14 -1.95
CA PHE A 94 11.77 0.99 -1.53
C PHE A 94 13.13 0.38 -1.86
N LEU A 95 13.34 -0.90 -1.55
CA LEU A 95 14.59 -1.60 -1.88
C LEU A 95 14.83 -1.62 -3.40
N ILE A 96 13.80 -1.92 -4.19
CA ILE A 96 13.92 -1.95 -5.66
C ILE A 96 14.33 -0.57 -6.19
N ILE A 97 13.66 0.50 -5.76
CA ILE A 97 13.98 1.87 -6.18
C ILE A 97 15.40 2.26 -5.75
N TYR A 98 15.80 1.89 -4.53
CA TYR A 98 17.17 2.10 -4.05
C TYR A 98 18.22 1.43 -4.93
N PHE A 99 18.02 0.14 -5.24
CA PHE A 99 18.95 -0.59 -6.09
C PHE A 99 18.97 -0.03 -7.52
N LEU A 100 17.81 0.29 -8.10
CA LEU A 100 17.74 0.90 -9.43
C LEU A 100 18.49 2.24 -9.47
N ASN A 101 18.23 3.15 -8.55
CA ASN A 101 18.94 4.42 -8.51
C ASN A 101 20.45 4.23 -8.29
N LYS A 102 20.88 3.29 -7.44
CA LYS A 102 22.30 3.01 -7.24
C LYS A 102 22.97 2.49 -8.52
N ILE A 103 22.32 1.58 -9.25
CA ILE A 103 22.83 1.01 -10.51
C ILE A 103 22.93 2.09 -11.60
N PHE A 104 21.91 2.95 -11.71
CA PHE A 104 21.82 3.96 -12.75
C PHE A 104 22.36 5.34 -12.34
N LYS A 105 23.17 5.43 -11.27
CA LYS A 105 23.76 6.68 -10.76
C LYS A 105 22.73 7.81 -10.57
N GLU A 106 21.63 7.45 -9.92
CA GLU A 106 20.46 8.32 -9.66
C GLU A 106 19.73 8.76 -10.93
N GLY A 107 19.97 8.12 -12.07
CA GLY A 107 19.42 8.48 -13.38
C GLY A 107 17.91 8.25 -13.54
N VAL A 108 17.31 7.33 -12.76
CA VAL A 108 15.93 6.84 -13.01
C VAL A 108 14.88 7.65 -12.27
N PHE A 109 15.05 7.87 -10.97
CA PHE A 109 14.08 8.59 -10.15
C PHE A 109 14.67 9.85 -9.54
N TYR A 110 13.83 10.86 -9.30
CA TYR A 110 14.24 12.01 -8.50
C TYR A 110 14.41 11.63 -7.02
N TYR A 111 15.27 12.37 -6.32
CA TYR A 111 15.49 12.19 -4.89
C TYR A 111 14.19 12.25 -4.07
N ASP A 112 13.22 13.08 -4.48
CA ASP A 112 11.94 13.18 -3.79
C ASP A 112 11.02 11.97 -4.06
N GLU A 113 11.08 11.42 -5.27
CA GLU A 113 10.29 10.24 -5.68
C GLU A 113 10.71 8.98 -4.93
N TYR A 114 11.97 8.92 -4.51
CA TYR A 114 12.53 7.86 -3.67
C TYR A 114 11.68 7.59 -2.41
N TYR A 115 11.14 8.64 -1.80
CA TYR A 115 10.33 8.54 -0.59
C TYR A 115 8.83 8.48 -0.90
N ILE A 116 8.39 9.20 -1.93
CA ILE A 116 6.98 9.30 -2.29
C ILE A 116 6.42 7.95 -2.76
N ILE A 117 7.15 7.24 -3.64
CA ILE A 117 6.65 6.00 -4.23
C ILE A 117 6.42 4.92 -3.17
N PRO A 118 7.35 4.63 -2.23
CA PRO A 118 7.10 3.66 -1.16
C PRO A 118 5.95 4.06 -0.24
N ILE A 119 5.81 5.35 0.08
CA ILE A 119 4.69 5.85 0.91
C ILE A 119 3.36 5.59 0.20
N LEU A 120 3.24 5.95 -1.07
CA LEU A 120 2.03 5.70 -1.86
C LEU A 120 1.76 4.21 -2.03
N THR A 121 2.81 3.40 -2.24
CA THR A 121 2.73 1.94 -2.31
C THR A 121 2.15 1.36 -1.03
N SER A 122 2.49 1.92 0.13
CA SER A 122 1.95 1.47 1.41
C SER A 122 0.44 1.68 1.54
N PHE A 123 -0.19 2.50 0.71
CA PHE A 123 -1.65 2.73 0.78
C PHE A 123 -2.47 1.66 0.06
N ILE A 124 -1.81 0.79 -0.70
CA ILE A 124 -2.43 -0.23 -1.56
C ILE A 124 -2.16 -1.61 -0.95
N ASP A 125 -3.11 -2.54 -1.06
CA ASP A 125 -2.88 -3.90 -0.58
C ASP A 125 -1.88 -4.67 -1.41
N PHE A 126 -1.23 -5.61 -0.74
CA PHE A 126 -0.53 -6.67 -1.43
C PHE A 126 -1.52 -7.60 -2.16
N PRO A 127 -1.22 -8.06 -3.39
CA PRO A 127 -0.02 -7.79 -4.19
C PRO A 127 -0.15 -6.58 -5.13
N LEU A 128 -1.31 -5.89 -5.14
CA LEU A 128 -1.59 -4.75 -6.04
C LEU A 128 -0.58 -3.61 -5.87
N ASN A 129 -0.04 -3.43 -4.67
CA ASN A 129 0.96 -2.42 -4.37
C ASN A 129 2.23 -2.52 -5.26
N PHE A 130 2.67 -3.72 -5.66
CA PHE A 130 3.79 -3.88 -6.59
C PHE A 130 3.48 -3.38 -7.99
N PHE A 131 2.22 -3.48 -8.43
CA PHE A 131 1.81 -3.05 -9.75
C PHE A 131 1.92 -1.53 -9.93
N LEU A 132 1.85 -0.74 -8.85
CA LEU A 132 2.09 0.70 -8.92
C LEU A 132 3.49 1.01 -9.43
N LEU A 133 4.52 0.32 -8.93
CA LEU A 133 5.89 0.50 -9.38
C LEU A 133 6.04 0.06 -10.85
N VAL A 134 5.50 -1.11 -11.20
CA VAL A 134 5.57 -1.65 -12.56
C VAL A 134 4.89 -0.70 -13.56
N SER A 135 3.69 -0.20 -13.25
CA SER A 135 2.97 0.73 -14.12
C SER A 135 3.73 2.05 -14.28
N GLY A 136 4.33 2.56 -13.20
CA GLY A 136 5.09 3.79 -13.27
C GLY A 136 6.38 3.67 -14.07
N LEU A 137 7.12 2.57 -13.90
CA LEU A 137 8.29 2.26 -14.73
C LEU A 137 7.91 2.12 -16.21
N LEU A 138 6.79 1.48 -16.51
CA LEU A 138 6.28 1.33 -17.87
C LEU A 138 5.99 2.70 -18.50
N ILE A 139 5.39 3.63 -17.76
CA ILE A 139 5.14 4.99 -18.26
C ILE A 139 6.45 5.77 -18.48
N ILE A 140 7.42 5.67 -17.57
CA ILE A 140 8.74 6.28 -17.75
C ILE A 140 9.37 5.77 -19.06
N PHE A 141 9.34 4.45 -19.27
CA PHE A 141 9.88 3.81 -20.45
C PHE A 141 9.16 4.25 -21.74
N LEU A 142 7.83 4.19 -21.78
CA LEU A 142 7.04 4.64 -22.94
C LEU A 142 7.31 6.10 -23.27
N TRP A 143 7.43 6.95 -22.25
CA TRP A 143 7.71 8.35 -22.45
C TRP A 143 9.09 8.60 -23.08
N HIS A 144 10.11 7.88 -22.62
CA HIS A 144 11.43 7.93 -23.26
C HIS A 144 11.38 7.45 -24.71
N LEU A 145 10.69 6.35 -25.02
CA LEU A 145 10.51 5.90 -26.41
C LEU A 145 9.87 6.97 -27.30
N ILE A 146 8.77 7.57 -26.86
CA ILE A 146 8.07 8.63 -27.60
C ILE A 146 8.99 9.82 -27.85
N ARG A 147 9.75 10.25 -26.84
CA ARG A 147 10.71 11.36 -26.99
C ARG A 147 11.82 11.05 -28.00
N THR A 148 12.39 9.84 -27.95
CA THR A 148 13.42 9.41 -28.90
C THR A 148 12.91 9.44 -30.34
N ILE A 149 11.64 9.03 -30.56
CA ILE A 149 11.00 9.06 -31.89
C ILE A 149 10.74 10.49 -32.36
N ILE A 150 10.24 11.37 -31.48
CA ILE A 150 9.80 12.74 -31.85
C ILE A 150 10.99 13.70 -31.99
N LYS A 151 11.91 13.73 -31.03
CA LYS A 151 12.90 14.82 -30.94
C LYS A 151 14.19 14.56 -31.71
N LYS A 152 14.50 13.33 -32.17
CA LYS A 152 15.80 12.95 -32.78
C LYS A 152 17.06 13.36 -31.97
N GLU A 153 16.93 14.02 -30.84
CA GLU A 153 17.99 14.37 -29.91
C GLU A 153 18.08 13.25 -28.86
N GLY A 154 19.05 12.36 -29.07
CA GLY A 154 19.36 11.22 -28.22
C GLY A 154 20.06 11.59 -26.91
N GLY A 155 19.45 12.47 -26.11
CA GLY A 155 19.92 12.79 -24.77
C GLY A 155 19.10 12.10 -23.70
N LEU A 156 19.61 11.00 -23.14
CA LEU A 156 19.10 10.35 -21.91
C LEU A 156 19.22 11.25 -20.64
N SER A 157 19.61 12.51 -20.79
CA SER A 157 20.01 13.39 -19.70
C SER A 157 18.88 14.19 -19.05
N GLU A 158 17.73 14.35 -19.72
CA GLU A 158 16.57 15.03 -19.11
C GLU A 158 15.71 14.04 -18.32
N LYS A 159 15.88 14.05 -16.99
CA LYS A 159 14.97 13.40 -16.05
C LYS A 159 13.59 14.08 -16.11
N ILE A 160 12.53 13.33 -15.86
CA ILE A 160 11.15 13.85 -15.85
C ILE A 160 10.48 13.47 -14.55
N SER A 161 10.03 14.48 -13.81
CA SER A 161 9.36 14.24 -12.55
C SER A 161 7.92 13.81 -12.81
N LEU A 162 7.57 12.61 -12.35
CA LEU A 162 6.23 12.03 -12.43
C LEU A 162 5.50 12.12 -11.09
N ARG A 163 5.89 13.06 -10.23
CA ARG A 163 5.37 13.21 -8.86
C ARG A 163 3.84 13.12 -8.75
N ASN A 164 3.12 13.91 -9.56
CA ASN A 164 1.65 13.90 -9.54
C ASN A 164 1.07 12.59 -10.08
N TYR A 165 1.72 12.05 -11.10
CA TYR A 165 1.31 10.81 -11.74
C TYR A 165 1.34 9.63 -10.76
N TRP A 166 2.33 9.57 -9.86
CA TRP A 166 2.37 8.56 -8.79
C TRP A 166 1.16 8.63 -7.86
N VAL A 167 0.70 9.83 -7.49
CA VAL A 167 -0.47 10.00 -6.62
C VAL A 167 -1.75 9.57 -7.34
N PHE A 168 -1.91 9.94 -8.61
CA PHE A 168 -3.05 9.49 -9.42
C PHE A 168 -3.06 7.97 -9.62
N LEU A 169 -1.91 7.36 -9.89
CA LEU A 169 -1.76 5.91 -9.94
C LEU A 169 -2.16 5.26 -8.61
N CYS A 170 -1.75 5.84 -7.48
CA CYS A 170 -2.11 5.33 -6.17
C CYS A 170 -3.63 5.32 -5.96
N ILE A 171 -4.29 6.44 -6.25
CA ILE A 171 -5.75 6.55 -6.17
C ILE A 171 -6.42 5.52 -7.08
N PHE A 172 -5.95 5.38 -8.31
CA PHE A 172 -6.47 4.40 -9.26
C PHE A 172 -6.38 2.96 -8.73
N PHE A 173 -5.24 2.56 -8.19
CA PHE A 173 -5.08 1.22 -7.62
C PHE A 173 -5.87 1.02 -6.33
N ILE A 174 -6.05 2.05 -5.49
CA ILE A 174 -6.95 1.99 -4.33
C ILE A 174 -8.40 1.72 -4.79
N ILE A 175 -8.86 2.43 -5.82
CA ILE A 175 -10.22 2.24 -6.38
C ILE A 175 -10.38 0.82 -6.95
N ILE A 176 -9.39 0.34 -7.72
CA ILE A 176 -9.39 -1.05 -8.21
C ILE A 176 -9.50 -2.02 -7.03
N ASN A 177 -8.67 -1.83 -6.01
CA ASN A 177 -8.61 -2.72 -4.86
C ASN A 177 -9.97 -2.79 -4.13
N ILE A 178 -10.63 -1.65 -3.92
CA ILE A 178 -11.98 -1.59 -3.36
C ILE A 178 -12.98 -2.35 -4.26
N ALA A 179 -12.92 -2.12 -5.58
CA ALA A 179 -13.84 -2.76 -6.53
C ALA A 179 -13.65 -4.28 -6.61
N THR A 180 -12.40 -4.77 -6.61
CA THR A 180 -12.09 -6.20 -6.72
C THR A 180 -12.41 -6.95 -5.43
N LYS A 181 -12.09 -6.37 -4.27
CA LYS A 181 -12.30 -7.02 -2.97
C LYS A 181 -13.79 -7.20 -2.67
N ASN A 182 -14.62 -6.21 -3.00
CA ASN A 182 -16.08 -6.32 -2.87
C ASN A 182 -16.68 -7.42 -3.76
N ARG A 183 -16.06 -7.73 -4.92
CA ARG A 183 -16.51 -8.82 -5.81
C ARG A 183 -16.03 -10.20 -5.36
N LEU A 184 -14.84 -10.31 -4.77
CA LEU A 184 -14.32 -11.59 -4.25
C LEU A 184 -15.08 -12.04 -3.00
N TYR A 185 -15.41 -11.13 -2.07
CA TYR A 185 -16.27 -11.45 -0.93
C TYR A 185 -17.69 -11.88 -1.37
N PHE A 186 -18.22 -11.32 -2.45
CA PHE A 186 -19.50 -11.77 -3.00
C PHE A 186 -19.40 -13.23 -3.46
N LEU A 187 -18.36 -13.60 -4.20
CA LEU A 187 -18.18 -14.97 -4.69
C LEU A 187 -17.85 -16.00 -3.60
N GLU A 188 -17.13 -15.60 -2.54
CA GLU A 188 -16.86 -16.49 -1.39
C GLU A 188 -18.11 -16.78 -0.55
N ASN A 189 -19.06 -15.83 -0.46
CA ASN A 189 -20.35 -16.04 0.19
C ASN A 189 -21.30 -16.96 -0.61
N PHE A 190 -20.96 -17.30 -1.86
CA PHE A 190 -21.69 -18.26 -2.70
C PHE A 190 -20.96 -19.59 -2.87
N LYS A 191 -19.84 -19.83 -2.17
CA LYS A 191 -19.28 -21.17 -2.11
C LYS A 191 -20.18 -22.03 -1.19
N PRO A 192 -20.70 -23.16 -1.69
CA PRO A 192 -21.62 -24.03 -0.94
C PRO A 192 -20.96 -24.65 0.30
#